data_AF-A0A1F9FCT0-F1
#
_entry.id   AF-A0A1F9FCT0-F1
#
_cell.length_a   1.000
_cell.length_b   1.000
_cell.length_c   1.000
_cell.angle_alpha   90.00
_cell.angle_beta   90.00
_cell.angle_gamma   90.00
#
_symmetry.space_group_name_H-M   'P 1'
#
loop_
_entity.id
_entity.type
_entity.pdbx_description
1 polymer ?
#
loop_
_entity_poly.entity_id
_entity_poly.type
_entity_poly.pdbx_seq_one_letter_code
_entity_poly.pdbx_strand_id
1 'polypeptide(L)'
;MRTELPDPDRECDRALDATERAVVRGLLRDSHGAALDIDGREGSDAALLAAVLGTERAAHEVLVFVRGQGAKEAALDYLDGLLDEVVGKQHDPAHGYYLPLDWAPRDYDGHVVWVRGEVRDYPAEEEAARLLGMAPPPRAVRALGRAS
;
A
#
# COMPACT_ATOMS: atom_id res chain seq x y z
N MET A 1 12.33 -0.17 24.65
CA MET A 1 12.24 -1.48 23.96
C MET A 1 12.83 -1.32 22.58
N ARG A 2 13.72 -2.22 22.12
CA ARG A 2 14.06 -2.29 20.70
C ARG A 2 12.95 -3.10 20.05
N THR A 3 12.07 -2.44 19.31
CA THR A 3 11.07 -3.14 18.50
C THR A 3 11.83 -3.80 17.36
N GLU A 4 11.88 -5.13 17.34
CA GLU A 4 12.48 -5.87 16.22
C GLU A 4 11.75 -5.49 14.93
N LEU A 5 12.53 -5.32 13.85
CA LEU A 5 11.97 -5.04 12.53
C LEU A 5 10.98 -6.14 12.14
N PRO A 6 9.90 -5.80 11.41
CA PRO A 6 8.93 -6.78 10.96
C PRO A 6 9.54 -7.66 9.85
N ASP A 7 9.13 -8.93 9.80
CA ASP A 7 9.43 -9.89 8.74
C ASP A 7 8.10 -10.50 8.21
N PRO A 8 7.34 -9.73 7.41
CA PRO A 8 6.01 -10.16 6.97
C PRO A 8 6.02 -11.45 6.15
N ASP A 9 7.14 -11.76 5.48
CA ASP A 9 7.27 -12.98 4.68
C ASP A 9 7.23 -14.24 5.55
N ARG A 10 7.83 -14.15 6.73
CA ARG A 10 7.84 -15.22 7.73
C ARG A 10 6.59 -15.21 8.61
N GLU A 11 6.07 -14.04 8.92
CA GLU A 11 5.01 -13.85 9.92
C GLU A 11 3.59 -13.94 9.33
N CYS A 12 3.43 -13.73 8.03
CA CYS A 12 2.15 -13.84 7.34
C CYS A 12 2.24 -14.92 6.25
N ASP A 13 1.96 -16.17 6.60
CA ASP A 13 2.15 -17.33 5.72
C ASP A 13 1.03 -17.53 4.69
N ARG A 14 -0.11 -16.85 4.85
CA ARG A 14 -1.30 -17.00 4.02
C ARG A 14 -1.63 -15.73 3.26
N ALA A 15 -1.69 -15.77 1.94
CA ALA A 15 -2.22 -14.66 1.14
C ALA A 15 -3.75 -14.53 1.28
N LEU A 16 -4.25 -13.30 1.18
CA LEU A 16 -5.69 -13.04 1.09
C LEU A 16 -6.23 -13.56 -0.25
N ASP A 17 -7.36 -14.25 -0.20
CA ASP A 17 -8.02 -14.69 -1.42
C ASP A 17 -8.77 -13.54 -2.14
N ALA A 18 -9.36 -13.82 -3.30
CA ALA A 18 -10.08 -12.81 -4.06
C ALA A 18 -11.31 -12.23 -3.32
N THR A 19 -12.00 -13.05 -2.53
CA THR A 19 -13.17 -12.63 -1.75
C THR A 19 -12.74 -11.72 -0.61
N GLU A 20 -11.69 -12.11 0.11
CA GLU A 20 -11.15 -11.32 1.22
C GLU A 20 -10.61 -9.97 0.75
N ARG A 21 -9.90 -9.94 -0.37
CA ARG A 21 -9.44 -8.68 -0.98
C ARG A 21 -10.61 -7.79 -1.40
N ALA A 22 -11.71 -8.36 -1.91
CA ALA A 22 -12.91 -7.61 -2.22
C ALA A 22 -13.59 -7.05 -0.97
N VAL A 23 -13.61 -7.80 0.14
CA VAL A 23 -14.12 -7.34 1.44
C VAL A 23 -13.27 -6.20 1.99
N VAL A 24 -11.94 -6.36 2.05
CA VAL A 24 -11.02 -5.29 2.50
C VAL A 24 -11.22 -4.04 1.65
N ARG A 25 -11.27 -4.19 0.33
CA ARG A 25 -11.51 -3.06 -0.60
C ARG A 25 -12.84 -2.36 -0.35
N GLY A 26 -13.92 -3.09 -0.07
CA GLY A 26 -15.24 -2.52 0.21
C GLY A 26 -15.37 -1.93 1.62
N LEU A 27 -14.48 -2.28 2.55
CA LEU A 27 -14.42 -1.70 3.89
C LEU A 27 -13.61 -0.40 3.92
N LEU A 28 -12.56 -0.31 3.09
CA LEU A 28 -11.87 0.96 2.83
C LEU A 28 -12.86 1.92 2.17
N ARG A 29 -12.90 3.17 2.61
CA ARG A 29 -13.92 4.11 2.14
C ARG A 29 -13.83 4.28 0.62
N ASP A 30 -14.97 4.13 -0.07
CA ASP A 30 -15.17 4.45 -1.51
C ASP A 30 -14.85 5.92 -1.90
N SER A 31 -14.40 6.73 -0.95
CA SER A 31 -14.28 8.19 -1.05
C SER A 31 -13.03 8.68 -1.82
N HIS A 32 -12.12 7.80 -2.23
CA HIS A 32 -10.81 8.24 -2.72
C HIS A 32 -10.80 8.69 -4.20
N GLY A 33 -11.86 8.45 -4.98
CA GLY A 33 -11.94 8.83 -6.41
C GLY A 33 -10.80 8.28 -7.28
N ALA A 34 -10.04 7.34 -6.73
CA ALA A 34 -8.77 6.84 -7.22
C ALA A 34 -8.87 5.33 -7.33
N ALA A 35 -8.25 4.76 -8.36
CA ALA A 35 -8.22 3.33 -8.52
C ALA A 35 -7.34 2.72 -7.42
N LEU A 36 -7.96 1.85 -6.62
CA LEU A 36 -7.37 1.21 -5.45
C LEU A 36 -7.17 -0.28 -5.73
N ASP A 37 -5.93 -0.72 -5.75
CA ASP A 37 -5.58 -2.14 -5.75
C ASP A 37 -5.19 -2.56 -4.34
N ILE A 38 -5.72 -3.69 -3.88
CA ILE A 38 -5.54 -4.18 -2.52
C ILE A 38 -5.00 -5.60 -2.58
N ASP A 39 -3.94 -5.83 -1.82
CA ASP A 39 -3.43 -7.15 -1.52
C ASP A 39 -3.15 -7.28 -0.02
N GLY A 40 -2.87 -8.49 0.43
CA GLY A 40 -2.50 -8.72 1.81
C GLY A 40 -2.13 -10.14 2.12
N ARG A 41 -1.54 -10.31 3.29
CA ARG A 41 -1.19 -11.60 3.87
C ARG A 41 -1.57 -11.60 5.34
N GLU A 42 -1.87 -12.77 5.86
CA GLU A 42 -2.20 -13.00 7.25
C GLU A 42 -1.34 -14.12 7.82
N GLY A 43 -1.08 -14.02 9.13
CA GLY A 43 -0.58 -15.10 9.96
C GLY A 43 -1.53 -15.35 11.13
N SER A 44 -1.10 -16.16 12.10
CA SER A 44 -1.89 -16.47 13.30
C SER A 44 -2.29 -15.25 14.12
N ASP A 45 -1.41 -14.26 14.19
CA ASP A 45 -1.48 -13.07 15.03
C ASP A 45 -0.80 -11.88 14.35
N ALA A 46 -0.76 -11.87 13.02
CA ALA A 46 -0.16 -10.79 12.25
C ALA A 46 -0.96 -10.56 10.96
N ALA A 47 -0.96 -9.32 10.49
CA ALA A 47 -1.56 -8.94 9.23
C ALA A 47 -0.65 -7.97 8.48
N LEU A 48 -0.53 -8.19 7.18
CA LEU A 48 0.08 -7.28 6.22
C LEU A 48 -1.01 -6.89 5.22
N LEU A 49 -1.31 -5.60 5.10
CA LEU A 49 -2.14 -5.06 4.04
C LEU A 49 -1.30 -4.18 3.14
N ALA A 50 -1.48 -4.34 1.83
CA ALA A 50 -0.86 -3.52 0.81
C ALA A 50 -1.95 -2.82 -0.01
N ALA A 51 -1.78 -1.52 -0.21
CA ALA A 51 -2.63 -0.72 -1.07
C ALA A 51 -1.79 0.00 -2.11
N VAL A 52 -2.23 -0.08 -3.36
CA VAL A 52 -1.73 0.77 -4.44
C VAL A 52 -2.83 1.76 -4.79
N LEU A 53 -2.54 3.04 -4.55
CA LEU A 53 -3.42 4.15 -4.86
C LEU A 53 -2.89 4.86 -6.10
N GLY A 54 -3.60 4.71 -7.22
CA GLY A 54 -3.32 5.46 -8.45
C GLY A 54 -3.95 6.85 -8.40
N THR A 55 -3.12 7.90 -8.48
CA THR A 55 -3.57 9.30 -8.64
C THR A 55 -3.29 9.78 -10.06
N GLU A 56 -3.79 10.96 -10.44
CA GLU A 56 -3.52 11.56 -11.75
C GLU A 56 -2.02 11.82 -12.01
N ARG A 57 -1.19 11.89 -10.96
CA ARG A 57 0.22 12.30 -11.04
C ARG A 57 1.21 11.22 -10.62
N ALA A 58 0.81 10.26 -9.79
CA ALA A 58 1.69 9.24 -9.23
C ALA A 58 0.89 8.03 -8.71
N ALA A 59 1.56 6.88 -8.58
CA ALA A 59 1.03 5.75 -7.84
C ALA A 59 1.72 5.67 -6.46
N HIS A 60 0.92 5.55 -5.40
CA HIS A 60 1.41 5.37 -4.05
C HIS A 60 1.23 3.92 -3.64
N GLU A 61 2.32 3.19 -3.41
CA GLU A 61 2.28 1.87 -2.79
C GLU A 61 2.50 2.05 -1.29
N VAL A 62 1.55 1.53 -0.50
CA VAL A 62 1.54 1.60 0.95
C VAL A 62 1.43 0.19 1.49
N LEU A 63 2.29 -0.15 2.45
CA LEU A 63 2.25 -1.40 3.18
C LEU A 63 2.10 -1.10 4.67
N VAL A 64 1.14 -1.76 5.29
CA VAL A 64 0.82 -1.68 6.72
C VAL A 64 0.92 -3.07 7.31
N PHE A 65 1.80 -3.23 8.29
CA PHE A 65 1.99 -4.48 9.01
C PHE A 65 1.68 -4.28 10.49
N VAL A 66 0.96 -5.23 11.08
CA VAL A 66 0.56 -5.21 12.49
C VAL A 66 0.74 -6.61 13.09
N ARG A 67 1.14 -6.65 14.37
CA ARG A 67 1.22 -7.87 15.20
C ARG A 67 0.20 -7.82 16.34
N GLY A 68 -0.17 -8.99 16.83
CA GLY A 68 -1.05 -9.20 17.96
C GLY A 68 -2.50 -9.55 17.59
N GLN A 69 -3.29 -9.80 18.62
CA GLN A 69 -4.72 -10.06 18.48
C GLN A 69 -5.42 -8.83 17.87
N GLY A 70 -6.22 -9.03 16.82
CA GLY A 70 -6.89 -7.93 16.12
C GLY A 70 -6.00 -7.20 15.09
N ALA A 71 -4.86 -7.80 14.72
CA ALA A 71 -3.91 -7.18 13.78
C ALA A 71 -4.55 -6.80 12.44
N LYS A 72 -5.50 -7.60 11.93
CA LYS A 72 -6.16 -7.31 10.64
C LYS A 72 -7.04 -6.07 10.73
N GLU A 73 -7.85 -5.97 11.78
CA GLU A 73 -8.72 -4.82 12.03
C GLU A 73 -7.89 -3.55 12.24
N ALA A 74 -6.84 -3.62 13.08
CA ALA A 74 -5.94 -2.49 13.29
C ALA A 74 -5.19 -2.08 12.00
N ALA A 75 -4.75 -3.04 11.19
CA ALA A 75 -4.11 -2.76 9.91
C ALA A 75 -5.08 -2.08 8.93
N LEU A 76 -6.33 -2.54 8.89
CA LEU A 76 -7.38 -1.98 8.03
C LEU A 76 -7.71 -0.54 8.42
N ASP A 77 -8.01 -0.29 9.69
CA ASP A 77 -8.39 1.04 10.19
C ASP A 77 -7.24 2.04 10.03
N TYR A 78 -6.01 1.60 10.28
CA TYR A 78 -4.83 2.42 10.05
C TYR A 78 -4.62 2.72 8.56
N LEU A 79 -4.80 1.72 7.69
CA LEU A 79 -4.67 1.88 6.24
C LEU A 79 -5.71 2.85 5.68
N ASP A 80 -6.97 2.78 6.11
CA ASP A 80 -8.05 3.71 5.71
C ASP A 80 -7.67 5.16 6.04
N GLY A 81 -7.25 5.42 7.29
CA GLY A 81 -6.80 6.74 7.71
C GLY A 81 -5.57 7.23 6.94
N LEU A 82 -4.62 6.34 6.64
CA LEU A 82 -3.43 6.67 5.87
C LEU A 82 -3.76 7.02 4.41
N LEU A 83 -4.71 6.32 3.79
CA LEU A 83 -5.19 6.63 2.44
C LEU A 83 -5.93 7.97 2.41
N ASP A 84 -6.76 8.26 3.41
CA ASP A 84 -7.41 9.57 3.57
C ASP A 84 -6.38 10.71 3.67
N GLU A 85 -5.29 10.50 4.41
CA GLU A 85 -4.22 11.50 4.52
C GLU A 85 -3.46 11.71 3.19
N VAL A 86 -3.16 10.62 2.47
CA VAL A 86 -2.48 10.68 1.17
C VAL A 86 -3.34 11.45 0.16
N VAL A 87 -4.63 11.11 0.06
CA VAL A 87 -5.58 11.79 -0.82
C VAL A 87 -5.79 13.25 -0.41
N GLY A 88 -5.94 13.53 0.89
CA GLY A 88 -6.12 14.89 1.39
C GLY A 88 -4.94 15.82 1.08
N LYS A 89 -3.71 15.30 1.16
CA LYS A 89 -2.48 16.07 0.91
C LYS A 89 -2.04 16.09 -0.56
N GLN A 90 -2.62 15.26 -1.44
CA GLN A 90 -2.30 15.26 -2.87
C GLN A 90 -2.58 16.61 -3.55
N HIS A 91 -3.51 17.40 -2.99
CA HIS A 91 -3.90 18.72 -3.51
C HIS A 91 -3.08 19.88 -2.93
N ASP A 92 -2.16 19.61 -2.00
CA ASP A 92 -1.28 20.62 -1.41
C ASP A 92 0.15 20.53 -2.02
N PRO A 93 0.51 21.42 -2.97
CA PRO A 93 1.84 21.41 -3.60
C PRO A 93 2.99 21.72 -2.63
N ALA A 94 2.72 22.21 -1.41
CA ALA A 94 3.73 22.46 -0.39
C ALA A 94 3.97 21.26 0.55
N HIS A 95 3.07 20.27 0.57
CA HIS A 95 3.12 19.14 1.51
C HIS A 95 2.96 17.81 0.78
N GLY A 96 4.01 17.37 0.08
CA GLY A 96 4.09 15.99 -0.41
C GLY A 96 3.97 15.00 0.76
N TYR A 97 3.09 14.01 0.63
CA TYR A 97 2.98 12.95 1.64
C TYR A 97 4.26 12.10 1.62
N TYR A 98 5.08 12.20 2.67
CA TYR A 98 6.28 11.38 2.78
C TYR A 98 5.95 10.03 3.42
N LEU A 99 5.99 8.98 2.60
CA LEU A 99 5.96 7.60 3.07
C LEU A 99 7.39 7.13 3.35
N PRO A 100 7.63 6.42 4.47
CA PRO A 100 8.95 5.89 4.76
C PRO A 100 9.29 4.74 3.82
N LEU A 101 10.47 4.80 3.18
CA LEU A 101 10.94 3.74 2.27
C LEU A 101 11.25 2.43 3.00
N ASP A 102 11.64 2.53 4.27
CA ASP A 102 11.89 1.43 5.20
C ASP A 102 10.73 1.29 6.21
N TRP A 103 10.65 0.14 6.89
CA TRP A 103 9.66 -0.10 7.93
C TRP A 103 9.84 0.87 9.12
N ALA A 104 8.88 1.77 9.29
CA ALA A 104 8.84 2.70 10.41
C ALA A 104 7.73 2.29 11.40
N PRO A 105 8.06 2.03 12.68
CA PRO A 105 7.06 1.74 13.70
C PRO A 105 6.30 3.02 14.09
N ARG A 106 5.01 2.88 14.36
CA ARG A 106 4.10 3.92 14.85
C ARG A 106 3.16 3.31 15.88
N ASP A 107 2.85 4.07 16.92
CA ASP A 107 1.82 3.67 17.89
C ASP A 107 0.44 4.04 17.35
N TYR A 108 -0.50 3.10 17.37
CA TYR A 108 -1.87 3.29 16.92
C TYR A 108 -2.84 2.41 17.72
N ASP A 109 -3.75 3.05 18.45
CA ASP A 109 -4.82 2.39 19.24
C ASP A 109 -4.36 1.17 20.07
N GLY A 110 -3.21 1.29 20.74
CA GLY A 110 -2.64 0.20 21.55
C GLY A 110 -1.87 -0.87 20.76
N HIS A 111 -1.81 -0.75 19.43
CA HIS A 111 -0.98 -1.56 18.53
C HIS A 111 0.28 -0.79 18.11
N VAL A 112 1.36 -1.55 17.87
CA VAL A 112 2.48 -1.04 17.07
C VAL A 112 2.20 -1.42 15.63
N VAL A 113 2.11 -0.40 14.78
CA VAL A 113 1.92 -0.53 13.34
C VAL A 113 3.21 -0.18 12.64
N TRP A 114 3.67 -1.04 11.74
CA TRP A 114 4.80 -0.75 10.88
C TRP A 114 4.29 -0.33 9.52
N VAL A 115 4.78 0.81 9.05
CA VAL A 115 4.40 1.39 7.77
C VAL A 115 5.62 1.45 6.89
N ARG A 116 5.42 1.09 5.63
CA ARG A 116 6.37 1.30 4.53
C ARG A 116 5.60 1.80 3.34
N GLY A 117 6.20 2.67 2.53
CA GLY A 117 5.59 3.03 1.26
C GLY A 117 6.56 3.73 0.33
N GLU A 118 6.21 3.70 -0.95
CA GLU A 118 6.99 4.26 -2.04
C GLU A 118 6.06 5.04 -2.97
N VAL A 119 6.50 6.23 -3.38
CA VAL A 119 5.88 6.94 -4.49
C VAL A 119 6.55 6.44 -5.75
N ARG A 120 5.81 5.71 -6.59
CA ARG A 120 6.33 5.22 -7.87
C ARG A 120 5.92 6.18 -8.98
N ASP A 121 6.93 6.66 -9.70
CA ASP A 121 6.76 7.23 -11.04
C ASP A 121 6.46 6.08 -12.01
N TYR A 122 5.29 5.46 -11.90
CA TYR A 122 4.74 4.80 -13.08
C TYR A 122 4.59 5.89 -14.14
N PRO A 123 4.97 5.68 -15.42
CA PRO A 123 4.56 6.61 -16.47
C PRO A 123 3.04 6.70 -16.34
N ALA A 124 2.53 7.86 -15.90
CA ALA A 124 1.16 8.00 -15.41
C ALA A 124 0.13 7.45 -16.42
N GLU A 125 0.49 7.48 -17.70
CA GLU A 125 -0.27 6.92 -18.81
C GLU A 125 -0.38 5.38 -18.82
N GLU A 126 0.66 4.62 -18.44
CA GLU A 126 0.63 3.15 -18.45
C GLU A 126 -0.21 2.58 -17.29
N GLU A 127 -0.12 3.19 -16.11
CA GLU A 127 -0.88 2.73 -14.95
C GLU A 127 -2.32 3.28 -14.96
N ALA A 128 -2.54 4.51 -15.41
CA ALA A 128 -3.90 4.97 -15.71
C ALA A 128 -4.54 4.11 -16.81
N ALA A 129 -3.80 3.73 -17.86
CA ALA A 129 -4.31 2.80 -18.87
C ALA A 129 -4.64 1.43 -18.27
N ARG A 130 -3.76 0.83 -17.47
CA ARG A 130 -4.02 -0.45 -16.79
C ARG A 130 -5.26 -0.39 -15.90
N LEU A 131 -5.38 0.65 -15.07
CA LEU A 131 -6.47 0.81 -14.11
C LEU A 131 -7.80 1.18 -14.77
N LEU A 132 -7.77 1.85 -15.93
CA LEU A 132 -8.94 2.15 -16.77
C LEU A 132 -9.28 1.04 -17.77
N GLY A 133 -8.56 -0.09 -17.77
CA GLY A 133 -8.78 -1.21 -18.69
C GLY A 133 -8.40 -0.93 -20.15
N MET A 134 -7.51 0.04 -20.38
CA MET A 134 -6.99 0.45 -21.68
C MET A 134 -5.62 -0.18 -21.95
N ALA A 135 -5.29 -0.41 -23.23
CA ALA A 135 -4.00 -0.96 -23.61
C ALA A 135 -2.87 0.07 -23.34
N PRO A 136 -1.75 -0.31 -22.71
CA PRO A 136 -0.64 0.60 -22.46
C PRO A 136 0.02 1.03 -23.78
N PRO A 137 0.54 2.26 -23.89
CA PRO A 137 1.30 2.70 -25.06
C PRO A 137 2.56 1.82 -25.27
N PRO A 138 2.99 1.58 -26.53
CA PRO A 138 4.13 0.72 -26.80
C PRO A 138 5.44 1.32 -26.26
N ARG A 139 6.18 0.56 -25.46
CA ARG A 139 7.47 0.96 -24.89
C ARG A 139 8.59 1.03 -25.93
N ALA A 140 9.40 2.09 -25.89
CA ALA A 140 10.74 2.07 -26.48
C ALA A 140 11.65 1.20 -25.59
N VAL A 141 12.02 0.01 -26.06
CA VAL A 141 12.92 -0.92 -25.36
C VAL A 141 14.30 -0.28 -25.22
N ARG A 142 14.65 0.23 -24.04
CA ARG A 142 16.06 0.39 -23.67
C ARG A 142 16.55 -0.95 -23.13
N ALA A 143 17.33 -1.65 -23.95
CA ALA A 143 18.09 -2.82 -23.54
C ALA A 143 18.96 -2.46 -22.34
N LEU A 144 18.66 -3.02 -21.18
CA LEU A 144 19.60 -3.04 -20.06
C LEU A 144 20.71 -4.02 -20.42
N GLY A 145 21.85 -3.44 -20.80
CA GLY A 145 23.05 -4.16 -21.15
C GLY A 145 23.50 -5.07 -20.01
N ARG A 146 23.89 -6.29 -20.39
CA ARG A 146 24.79 -7.13 -19.59
C ARG A 146 26.07 -6.32 -19.34
N ALA A 147 26.46 -6.19 -18.09
CA ALA A 147 27.85 -5.95 -17.74
C ALA A 147 28.25 -6.96 -16.67
N SER A 148 29.27 -7.72 -17.05
CA SER A 148 29.95 -8.83 -16.38
C SER A 148 30.50 -8.50 -15.00
#